data_AF-A0A832XCN9-F1
#
_entry.id   AF-A0A832XCN9-F1
#
_cell.length_a   1.000
_cell.length_b   1.000
_cell.length_c   1.000
_cell.angle_alpha   90.00
_cell.angle_beta   90.00
_cell.angle_gamma   90.00
#
_symmetry.space_group_name_H-M   'P 1'
#
loop_
_entity.id
_entity.type
_entity.pdbx_description
1 polymer ?
#
loop_
_entity_poly.entity_id
_entity_poly.type
_entity_poly.pdbx_seq_one_letter_code
_entity_poly.pdbx_strand_id
1 'polypeptide(L)' 'MVCPTAEQHLVEVMNRDSSAVEVMDPTDFRMVTVALPYDDDGQSSRLRIGFIDGAWLALPGATGE' A
#
# COMPACT_ATOMS: atom_id res chain seq x y z
N MET A 1 15.84 3.94 -3.65
CA MET A 1 15.41 4.69 -2.45
C MET A 1 14.72 3.70 -1.54
N VAL A 2 15.12 3.59 -0.28
CA VAL A 2 14.49 2.69 0.69
C VAL A 2 13.64 3.55 1.62
N CYS A 3 12.35 3.27 1.71
CA CYS A 3 11.41 3.95 2.60
C CYS A 3 11.54 3.34 4.01
N PRO A 4 11.97 4.12 5.01
CA PRO A 4 12.09 3.67 6.40
C PRO A 4 10.77 3.13 6.93
N THR A 5 10.82 2.10 7.79
CA THR A 5 9.62 1.48 8.38
C THR A 5 8.74 2.47 9.14
N ALA A 6 9.33 3.53 9.70
CA ALA A 6 8.60 4.59 10.40
C ALA A 6 7.72 5.45 9.48
N GLU A 7 8.00 5.46 8.18
CA GLU A 7 7.25 6.20 7.15
C GLU A 7 6.29 5.29 6.38
N GLN A 8 6.18 4.03 6.79
CA GLN A 8 5.25 3.06 6.21
C GLN A 8 3.94 3.06 6.99
N HIS A 9 2.84 3.06 6.25
CA HIS A 9 1.51 3.06 6.82
C HIS A 9 0.81 1.75 6.46
N LEU A 10 0.32 1.04 7.46
CA LEU A 10 -0.54 -0.11 7.26
C LEU A 10 -1.97 0.40 7.05
N VAL A 11 -2.48 0.24 5.84
CA VAL A 11 -3.81 0.71 5.44
C VAL A 11 -4.70 -0.48 5.09
N GLU A 12 -6.01 -0.27 5.21
CA GLU A 12 -7.00 -1.25 4.78
C GLU A 12 -7.23 -1.15 3.27
N VAL A 13 -7.37 -2.31 2.64
CA VAL A 13 -7.69 -2.43 1.22
C VAL A 13 -9.18 -2.18 1.06
N MET A 14 -9.53 -1.13 0.32
CA MET A 14 -10.94 -0.82 0.03
C MET A 14 -11.44 -1.56 -1.20
N ASN A 15 -10.62 -1.62 -2.24
CA ASN A 15 -10.91 -2.32 -3.47
C ASN A 15 -9.62 -2.88 -4.06
N ARG A 16 -9.68 -4.06 -4.69
CA ARG A 16 -8.54 -4.72 -5.31
C ARG A 16 -8.90 -5.14 -6.72
N ASP A 17 -8.09 -4.70 -7.67
CA ASP A 17 -8.08 -5.15 -9.05
C ASP A 17 -6.93 -6.14 -9.28
N SER A 18 -6.82 -6.67 -10.50
CA SER A 18 -5.78 -7.64 -10.87
C SER A 18 -4.35 -7.07 -10.87
N SER A 19 -4.20 -5.75 -10.84
CA SER A 19 -2.91 -5.05 -11.00
C SER A 19 -2.75 -3.83 -10.08
N ALA A 20 -3.81 -3.39 -9.43
CA ALA A 20 -3.83 -2.21 -8.58
C ALA A 20 -4.76 -2.42 -7.39
N VAL A 21 -4.60 -1.58 -6.38
CA VAL A 21 -5.38 -1.61 -5.16
C VAL A 21 -5.69 -0.20 -4.71
N GLU A 22 -6.94 0.01 -4.32
CA GLU A 22 -7.43 1.28 -3.81
C GLU A 22 -7.39 1.24 -2.28
N VAL A 23 -6.73 2.25 -1.71
CA VAL A 23 -6.56 2.42 -0.28
C VAL A 23 -6.90 3.84 0.12
N MET A 24 -7.13 4.05 1.41
CA MET A 24 -7.33 5.38 1.96
C MET A 24 -5.98 6.00 2.33
N ASP A 25 -5.70 7.19 1.79
CA ASP A 25 -4.55 7.99 2.17
C ASP A 25 -4.65 8.38 3.65
N PRO A 26 -3.65 8.06 4.50
CA PRO A 26 -3.69 8.38 5.94
C PRO A 26 -3.55 9.88 6.23
N THR A 27 -3.19 10.71 5.25
CA THR A 27 -2.93 12.14 5.46
C THR A 27 -4.16 13.01 5.21
N ASP A 28 -4.85 12.80 4.09
CA ASP A 28 -5.99 13.59 3.61
C ASP A 28 -7.29 12.76 3.50
N PHE A 29 -7.26 11.47 3.84
CA PHE A 29 -8.40 10.55 3.80
C PHE A 29 -9.06 10.42 2.41
N ARG A 30 -8.29 10.67 1.35
CA ARG A 30 -8.73 10.46 -0.03
C ARG A 30 -8.49 9.03 -0.47
N MET A 31 -9.32 8.55 -1.39
CA MET A 31 -9.06 7.30 -2.10
C MET A 31 -7.89 7.50 -3.06
N VAL A 32 -6.89 6.63 -2.94
CA VAL A 32 -5.72 6.60 -3.81
C VAL A 32 -5.52 5.18 -4.34
N THR A 33 -5.18 5.10 -5.63
CA THR A 33 -4.86 3.83 -6.28
C THR A 33 -3.36 3.64 -6.30
N VAL A 34 -2.88 2.53 -5.74
CA VAL A 34 -1.48 2.15 -5.77
C VAL A 34 -1.31 0.85 -6.55
N ALA A 35 -0.15 0.67 -7.19
CA ALA A 35 0.17 -0.58 -7.86
C ALA A 35 0.34 -1.69 -6.82
N LEU A 36 -0.03 -2.92 -7.17
CA LEU A 36 0.20 -4.07 -6.30
C LEU A 36 1.71 -4.33 -6.15
N PRO A 37 2.19 -4.68 -4.94
CA PRO A 37 3.55 -5.15 -4.78
C PRO A 37 3.72 -6.49 -5.49
N TYR A 38 4.96 -6.85 -5.83
CA TYR A 38 5.23 -8.11 -6.53
C TYR A 38 4.89 -9.37 -5.70
N ASP A 39 4.87 -9.22 -4.37
CA ASP A 39 4.59 -10.28 -3.39
C ASP A 39 3.12 -10.27 -2.94
N ASP A 40 2.24 -9.64 -3.72
CA ASP A 40 0.83 -9.56 -3.37
C ASP A 40 0.12 -10.92 -3.49
N ASP A 41 -0.37 -11.44 -2.36
CA ASP A 41 -1.13 -12.69 -2.32
C ASP A 41 -2.56 -12.58 -2.91
N GLY A 42 -3.02 -11.38 -3.28
CA GLY A 42 -4.38 -11.14 -3.77
C GLY A 42 -5.49 -11.25 -2.70
N GLN A 43 -5.18 -11.73 -1.50
CA GLN A 43 -6.15 -12.04 -0.44
C GLN A 43 -6.04 -11.15 0.80
N SER A 44 -4.88 -10.53 1.03
CA SER A 44 -4.63 -9.70 2.21
C SER A 44 -5.58 -8.50 2.25
N SER A 45 -6.27 -8.31 3.38
CA SER A 45 -7.19 -7.18 3.61
C SER A 45 -6.48 -5.89 4.03
N ARG A 46 -5.16 -5.97 4.25
CA ARG A 46 -4.32 -4.84 4.65
C ARG A 46 -3.07 -4.82 3.77
N LEU A 47 -2.56 -3.61 3.54
CA LEU A 47 -1.40 -3.37 2.70
C LEU A 47 -0.51 -2.31 3.36
N ARG A 48 0.81 -2.47 3.26
CA ARG A 48 1.74 -1.40 3.65
C ARG A 48 1.97 -0.49 2.45
N ILE A 49 1.77 0.81 2.67
CA ILE A 49 2.09 1.86 1.69
C ILE A 49 3.14 2.81 2.26
N GLY A 50 3.93 3.41 1.37
CA GLY A 50 4.86 4.48 1.70
C GLY A 50 4.76 5.60 0.68
N PHE A 51 4.98 6.84 1.13
CA PHE A 51 5.02 7.99 0.24
C PHE A 51 6.44 8.18 -0.28
N ILE A 52 6.66 7.92 -1.57
CA ILE A 52 7.99 7.95 -2.21
C ILE A 52 7.88 8.77 -3.48
N ASP A 53 8.78 9.73 -3.65
CA ASP A 53 8.86 10.56 -4.86
C ASP A 53 7.54 11.29 -5.19
N GLY A 54 6.78 11.68 -4.16
CA GLY A 54 5.51 12.40 -4.35
C GLY A 54 4.31 11.51 -4.66
N ALA A 55 4.46 10.19 -4.61
CA ALA A 55 3.39 9.22 -4.85
C ALA A 55 3.28 8.18 -3.73
N TRP A 56 2.06 7.70 -3.49
CA TRP A 56 1.83 6.54 -2.65
C TRP A 56 2.19 5.27 -3.43
N LEU A 57 3.05 4.44 -2.84
CA LEU A 57 3.47 3.17 -3.41
C LEU A 57 3.24 2.05 -2.39
N ALA A 58 2.76 0.90 -2.88
CA ALA A 58 2.67 -0.30 -2.07
C ALA A 58 4.06 -0.89 -1.84
N LEU A 59 4.29 -1.37 -0.62
CA LEU A 59 5.56 -1.90 -0.19
C LEU A 59 5.49 -3.44 -0.08
N PRO A 60 6.47 -4.16 -0.64
CA PRO A 60 6.55 -5.62 -0.51
C PRO A 60 6.96 -6.03 0.91
N GLY A 61 6.65 -7.26 1.33
CA GLY A 61 6.98 -7.76 2.67
C GLY A 61 5.92 -7.47 3.74
N ALA A 62 4.66 -7.34 3.34
CA ALA A 62 3.52 -7.40 4.25
C ALA A 62 3.19 -8.85 4.69
N THR A 63 3.88 -9.85 4.13
CA THR A 63 3.76 -11.26 4.48
C THR A 63 4.54 -11.56 5.75
N GLY A 64 3.95 -11.23 6.90
CA GLY A 64 4.47 -11.70 8.19
C GLY A 64 4.21 -10.76 9.36
N GLU A 65 3.04 -10.94 9.98
CA GLU A 65 2.84 -10.96 11.45
C GLU A 65 1.70 -11.93 11.76
#